data_AF-A0A7V3SZ88-F1
#
_entry.id   AF-A0A7V3SZ88-F1
#
_cell.length_a   1.000
_cell.length_b   1.000
_cell.length_c   1.000
_cell.angle_alpha   90.00
_cell.angle_beta   90.00
_cell.angle_gamma   90.00
#
_symmetry.space_group_name_H-M   'P 1'
#
loop_
_entity.id
_entity.type
_entity.pdbx_description
1 polymer ?
#
loop_
_entity_poly.entity_id
_entity_poly.type
_entity_poly.pdbx_seq_one_letter_code
_entity_poly.pdbx_strand_id
1 'polypeptide(L)'
;KLRFTMNELTSMLREKNVFNSADVEFAIIESEGQLSVLPKSQKSPLTPSDLSIPTSYKGLTKDLIMDGKILEENLKSVKLMKAG
;
A
#
# COMPACT_ATOMS: atom_id res chain seq x y z
N LYS A 1 -28.95 -1.57 -5.11
CA LYS A 1 -28.44 -2.38 -3.98
C LYS A 1 -27.59 -3.49 -4.57
N LEU A 2 -26.26 -3.43 -4.42
CA LEU A 2 -25.38 -4.51 -4.88
C LEU A 2 -25.75 -5.80 -4.15
N ARG A 3 -25.92 -6.89 -4.88
CA ARG A 3 -26.22 -8.22 -4.32
C ARG A 3 -24.97 -9.06 -4.51
N PHE A 4 -24.18 -9.21 -3.45
CA PHE A 4 -23.09 -10.18 -3.40
C PHE A 4 -23.59 -11.44 -2.69
N THR A 5 -23.27 -12.58 -3.28
CA THR A 5 -23.38 -13.89 -2.64
C THR A 5 -22.25 -14.07 -1.63
N MET A 6 -22.43 -15.01 -0.69
CA MET A 6 -21.36 -15.40 0.24
C MET A 6 -20.12 -15.94 -0.48
N ASN A 7 -20.32 -16.59 -1.64
CA ASN A 7 -19.22 -17.11 -2.45
C ASN A 7 -18.41 -15.98 -3.09
N GLU A 8 -19.08 -14.95 -3.63
CA GLU A 8 -18.40 -13.76 -4.17
C GLU A 8 -17.64 -13.02 -3.07
N LEU A 9 -18.25 -12.77 -1.91
CA LEU A 9 -17.56 -12.15 -0.77
C LEU A 9 -16.32 -12.96 -0.36
N THR A 10 -16.43 -14.29 -0.32
CA THR A 10 -15.29 -15.16 0.03
C THR A 10 -14.21 -15.16 -1.05
N SER A 11 -14.57 -15.00 -2.33
CA SER A 11 -13.59 -14.81 -3.42
C SER A 11 -12.86 -13.48 -3.25
N MET A 12 -13.59 -12.40 -3.02
CA MET A 12 -13.02 -11.06 -2.84
C MET A 12 -12.12 -10.98 -1.60
N LEU A 13 -12.47 -11.65 -0.50
CA LEU A 13 -11.60 -11.77 0.67
C LEU A 13 -10.29 -12.47 0.33
N ARG A 14 -10.34 -13.56 -0.45
CA ARG A 14 -9.13 -14.28 -0.89
C ARG A 14 -8.27 -13.46 -1.84
N GLU A 15 -8.86 -12.64 -2.71
CA GLU A 15 -8.12 -11.66 -3.53
C GLU A 15 -7.35 -10.63 -2.68
N LYS A 16 -7.80 -10.37 -1.45
CA LYS A 16 -7.10 -9.55 -0.45
C LYS A 16 -6.18 -10.37 0.47
N ASN A 17 -5.85 -11.62 0.12
CA ASN A 17 -5.07 -12.57 0.93
C ASN A 17 -5.72 -12.93 2.28
N VAL A 18 -7.04 -12.83 2.39
CA VAL A 18 -7.79 -13.22 3.60
C VAL A 18 -8.56 -14.51 3.35
N PHE A 19 -8.07 -15.62 3.91
CA PHE A 19 -8.68 -16.94 3.78
C PHE A 19 -9.68 -17.27 4.88
N ASN A 20 -9.60 -16.58 6.02
CA ASN A 20 -10.49 -16.78 7.16
C ASN A 20 -11.21 -15.47 7.49
N SER A 21 -12.54 -15.45 7.35
CA SER A 21 -13.35 -14.28 7.69
C SER A 21 -13.29 -13.91 9.18
N ALA A 22 -12.97 -14.87 10.05
CA ALA A 22 -12.80 -14.60 11.48
C ALA A 22 -11.57 -13.71 11.79
N ASP A 23 -10.66 -13.52 10.83
CA ASP A 23 -9.49 -12.64 10.96
C ASP A 23 -9.81 -11.17 10.57
N VAL A 24 -11.03 -10.90 10.11
CA VAL A 24 -11.49 -9.57 9.66
C VAL A 24 -12.23 -8.84 10.77
N GLU A 25 -11.90 -7.56 10.96
CA GLU A 25 -12.67 -6.62 11.80
C GLU A 25 -13.75 -5.93 10.97
N PHE A 26 -13.37 -5.36 9.81
CA PHE A 26 -14.31 -4.74 8.86
C PHE A 26 -14.03 -5.15 7.42
N ALA A 27 -15.11 -5.29 6.66
CA ALA A 27 -15.11 -5.53 5.22
C ALA A 27 -16.10 -4.55 4.59
N ILE A 28 -15.63 -3.64 3.74
CA ILE A 28 -16.41 -2.57 3.12
C ILE A 28 -16.37 -2.74 1.61
N ILE A 29 -17.54 -2.73 0.97
CA ILE A 29 -17.63 -2.67 -0.49
C ILE A 29 -17.69 -1.20 -0.90
N GLU A 30 -16.69 -0.75 -1.64
CA GLU A 30 -16.59 0.61 -2.16
C GLU A 30 -17.56 0.85 -3.32
N SER A 31 -17.68 2.11 -3.74
CA SER A 31 -18.65 2.52 -4.77
C SER A 31 -18.37 1.87 -6.14
N GLU A 32 -17.10 1.61 -6.44
CA GLU A 32 -16.62 0.89 -7.61
C GLU A 32 -16.74 -0.65 -7.51
N GLY A 33 -17.25 -1.16 -6.39
CA GLY A 33 -17.44 -2.60 -6.15
C GLY A 33 -16.20 -3.33 -5.65
N GLN A 34 -15.11 -2.61 -5.33
CA GLN A 34 -13.92 -3.20 -4.70
C GLN A 34 -14.16 -3.46 -3.20
N LEU A 35 -13.52 -4.50 -2.68
CA LEU A 35 -13.56 -4.80 -1.25
C LEU A 35 -12.36 -4.16 -0.53
N SER A 36 -12.62 -3.31 0.44
CA SER A 36 -11.65 -2.86 1.45
C SER A 36 -11.75 -3.76 2.68
N VAL A 37 -10.62 -4.21 3.22
CA VAL A 37 -10.57 -5.10 4.39
C VAL A 37 -9.69 -4.49 5.48
N LEU A 38 -10.24 -4.37 6.69
CA LEU A 38 -9.48 -4.11 7.90
C LEU A 38 -9.35 -5.43 8.69
N PRO A 39 -8.13 -5.99 8.81
CA PRO A 39 -7.89 -7.13 9.69
C PRO A 39 -8.08 -6.75 11.16
N LYS A 40 -8.38 -7.76 11.99
CA LYS A 40 -8.31 -7.60 13.45
C LYS A 40 -6.90 -7.19 13.86
N SER A 41 -6.78 -6.41 14.93
CA SER A 41 -5.48 -5.90 15.42
C SER A 41 -4.42 -7.02 15.58
N GLN A 42 -4.81 -8.19 16.10
CA GLN A 42 -3.91 -9.35 16.28
C GLN A 42 -3.57 -10.12 14.99
N LYS A 43 -4.14 -9.70 13.85
CA LYS A 43 -3.95 -10.30 12.52
C LYS A 43 -3.35 -9.30 11.52
N SER A 44 -3.24 -8.03 11.89
CA SER A 44 -2.59 -7.00 11.08
C SER A 44 -1.07 -7.19 11.03
N PRO A 45 -0.41 -6.86 9.91
CA PRO A 45 1.05 -6.81 9.84
C PRO A 45 1.60 -5.79 10.84
N LEU A 46 2.75 -6.13 11.45
CA LEU A 46 3.46 -5.19 12.32
C LEU A 46 4.06 -4.04 11.50
N THR A 47 3.88 -2.84 12.01
CA THR A 47 4.66 -1.67 11.59
C THR A 47 5.93 -1.59 12.43
N PRO A 48 6.98 -0.88 11.95
CA PRO A 48 8.17 -0.60 12.77
C PRO A 48 7.83 0.09 14.10
N SER A 49 6.76 0.90 14.14
CA SER A 49 6.31 1.60 15.34
C SER A 49 5.85 0.63 16.44
N ASP A 50 5.20 -0.47 16.08
CA ASP A 50 4.71 -1.47 17.03
C ASP A 50 5.86 -2.15 17.79
N LEU A 51 7.04 -2.23 17.17
CA LEU A 51 8.25 -2.82 17.73
C LEU A 51 9.26 -1.77 18.22
N SER A 52 8.90 -0.48 18.22
CA SER A 52 9.81 0.63 18.56
C SER A 52 11.11 0.62 17.72
N ILE A 53 11.05 0.17 16.47
CA ILE A 53 12.20 0.12 15.56
C ILE A 53 12.37 1.51 14.91
N PRO A 54 13.52 2.17 15.07
CA PRO A 54 13.78 3.45 14.42
C PRO A 54 13.89 3.26 12.90
N THR A 55 13.24 4.14 12.13
CA THR A 55 13.28 4.11 10.66
C THR A 55 13.87 5.39 10.11
N SER A 56 14.69 5.29 9.07
CA SER A 56 15.12 6.46 8.29
C SER A 56 13.97 7.00 7.44
N TYR A 57 13.91 8.32 7.28
CA TYR A 57 12.98 8.96 6.36
C TYR A 57 13.24 8.47 4.93
N LYS A 58 12.27 7.74 4.35
CA LYS A 58 12.39 7.25 2.97
C LYS A 58 12.18 8.34 1.91
N GLY A 59 11.54 9.46 2.28
CA GLY A 59 11.25 10.56 1.36
C GLY A 59 10.37 10.18 0.18
N LEU A 60 10.03 11.19 -0.62
CA LEU A 60 9.48 10.96 -1.95
C LEU A 60 10.62 10.57 -2.89
N THR A 61 10.36 9.60 -3.75
CA THR A 61 11.25 9.30 -4.87
C THR A 61 11.26 10.50 -5.82
N LYS A 62 12.43 10.85 -6.35
CA LYS A 62 12.58 11.94 -7.30
C LYS A 62 13.05 11.39 -8.63
N ASP A 63 12.34 11.76 -9.69
CA ASP A 63 12.76 11.42 -11.04
C ASP A 63 14.03 12.19 -11.39
N LEU A 64 15.08 11.48 -11.81
CA LEU A 64 16.34 12.10 -12.23
C LEU A 64 16.38 12.34 -13.74
N ILE A 65 15.66 11.52 -14.51
CA ILE A 65 15.59 11.60 -15.97
C ILE A 65 14.13 11.45 -16.39
N MET A 66 13.65 12.36 -17.24
CA MET A 66 12.30 12.34 -17.81
C MET A 66 12.42 12.70 -19.30
N ASP A 67 11.82 11.88 -20.17
CA ASP A 67 11.87 12.05 -21.64
C ASP A 67 13.29 12.25 -22.20
N GLY A 68 14.25 11.48 -21.67
CA GLY A 68 15.66 11.56 -22.06
C GLY A 68 16.39 12.82 -21.58
N LYS A 69 15.75 13.69 -20.80
CA LYS A 69 16.35 14.90 -20.22
C LYS A 69 16.60 14.72 -18.73
N ILE A 70 17.75 15.21 -18.29
CA ILE A 70 18.12 15.22 -16.89
C ILE A 70 17.34 16.31 -16.14
N LEU A 71 16.73 15.97 -15.01
CA LEU A 71 16.04 16.89 -14.11
C LEU A 71 17.02 17.43 -13.06
N GLU A 72 17.72 18.51 -13.42
CA GLU A 72 18.79 19.12 -12.63
C GLU A 72 18.38 19.51 -11.20
N GLU A 73 17.14 19.98 -11.01
CA GLU A 73 16.60 20.33 -9.69
C GLU A 73 16.53 19.11 -8.76
N ASN A 74 16.15 17.96 -9.31
CA ASN A 74 16.05 16.72 -8.56
C ASN A 74 17.43 16.16 -8.25
N LEU A 75 18.36 16.15 -9.21
CA LEU A 75 19.77 15.77 -8.98
C LEU A 75 20.41 16.58 -7.86
N LYS A 76 20.28 17.92 -7.90
CA LYS A 76 20.81 18.80 -6.86
C LYS A 76 20.20 18.49 -5.49
N SER A 77 18.89 18.26 -5.45
CA SER A 77 18.19 17.97 -4.20
C SER A 77 18.57 16.63 -3.57
N VAL A 78 19.05 15.67 -4.37
CA VAL A 78 19.59 14.38 -3.88
C VAL A 78 21.12 14.37 -3.80
N LYS A 79 21.78 15.53 -3.97
CA LYS A 79 23.24 15.74 -3.90
C LYS A 79 24.03 14.85 -4.87
N LEU A 80 23.46 14.56 -6.03
CA LEU A 80 24.14 13.85 -7.12
C LEU A 80 24.57 14.86 -8.19
N MET A 81 25.61 14.51 -8.96
CA MET A 81 26.11 15.30 -10.09
C MET A 81 26.21 14.42 -11.34
N LYS A 82 26.11 15.04 -12.52
CA LYS A 82 26.40 14.37 -13.79
C LYS A 82 27.90 14.08 -13.87
N ALA A 83 28.25 12.86 -14.28
CA ALA A 83 29.64 12.54 -14.63
C ALA A 83 30.04 13.32 -15.90
N GLY A 84 31.16 14.04 -15.82
CA GLY A 84 31.74 14.81 -16.92
C GLY A 84 32.41 13.95 -17.98
#